data_AF-A0A661S616-F1
#
_entry.id   AF-A0A661S616-F1
#
_cell.length_a   1.000
_cell.length_b   1.000
_cell.length_c   1.000
_cell.angle_alpha   90.00
_cell.angle_beta   90.00
_cell.angle_gamma   90.00
#
_symmetry.space_group_name_H-M   'P 1'
#
loop_
_entity.id
_entity.type
_entity.pdbx_description
1 polymer ?
#
loop_
_entity_poly.entity_id
_entity_poly.type
_entity_poly.pdbx_seq_one_letter_code
_entity_poly.pdbx_strand_id
1 'polypeptide(L)'
;MPLACPAISPVRILAVWNCYPISMILTAGARRRHALQYHQSESLQSGTTRINNKNRIGKILCLSIIRVALTGHDEQRQKFLTQFRMDVLKTLILTEKPSVARDFAKALDVRGKRDGYMENDAYLITWAVGHLVELLEPDEYDSKWKKWNMETLPILPDAFQYKPIPRTEKQLSTIQRLLTEKLPEQIVIATDAGREGEVIARTILLSVPEIGADEADERIRRFWTSQALTPQVVREGMNSLHPASEYDRLWRAGQCRQIADWLVGMNGSRAASIRMHDLFTVGRVQTAVVSLLADRRRERENFKPEPYWVLRALFSNGKGTWWGTWFRKKQTRFKAEADVEQVREKIAAQSGLVLSVKRQKKKQPPPLLYSLTDLQQEANKKFGFSAEATLNIAQDLYESRKCLSYPRTDSKVLGSKNVGMVQNLVKKLSTPYAKYFAGVEPRLIKASNKRVFNDAKLTDHHALIPLAPIPKNAKDSEMKIYGLVLKRFAAAFHPDCEYEQTEILTEVEKETFRTKGKRILKPGWQVVYENEKSQDAPPKDGEEAEFLPPLDKGDPAKVGETKLEKKQTLPPPEYTEALLL
;
A
#
# COMPACT_ATOMS: atom_id res chain seq x y z
N MET A 1 48.45 49.57 -39.73
CA MET A 1 48.91 50.98 -39.74
C MET A 1 47.67 51.86 -39.60
N PRO A 2 47.71 52.90 -38.75
CA PRO A 2 47.48 52.77 -37.30
C PRO A 2 46.40 53.80 -36.84
N LEU A 3 45.85 53.88 -35.63
CA LEU A 3 46.31 54.09 -34.24
C LEU A 3 45.00 54.13 -33.39
N ALA A 4 44.86 53.81 -32.10
CA ALA A 4 45.72 53.35 -31.03
C ALA A 4 44.82 52.80 -29.88
N CYS A 5 45.35 51.83 -29.13
CA CYS A 5 44.99 51.48 -27.74
C CYS A 5 46.12 52.04 -26.83
N PRO A 6 46.03 52.18 -25.47
CA PRO A 6 45.65 51.13 -24.49
C PRO A 6 44.73 51.66 -23.35
N ALA A 7 44.16 50.91 -22.39
CA ALA A 7 44.59 49.73 -21.61
C ALA A 7 43.35 48.92 -21.09
N ILE A 8 43.31 47.58 -21.17
CA ILE A 8 43.64 46.54 -20.14
C ILE A 8 42.99 46.85 -18.76
N SER A 9 42.03 46.10 -18.19
CA SER A 9 42.01 44.66 -17.84
C SER A 9 40.57 44.17 -17.47
N PRO A 10 40.26 42.85 -17.48
CA PRO A 10 38.91 42.27 -17.42
C PRO A 10 38.52 41.70 -16.04
N VAL A 11 37.24 41.33 -15.86
CA VAL A 11 36.73 40.02 -15.37
C VAL A 11 35.23 40.09 -15.01
N ARG A 12 34.45 39.18 -15.61
CA ARG A 12 33.07 38.80 -15.24
C ARG A 12 33.03 38.24 -13.82
N ILE A 13 31.91 38.39 -13.09
CA ILE A 13 31.23 37.28 -12.36
C ILE A 13 29.86 37.76 -11.83
N LEU A 14 28.84 36.96 -12.11
CA LEU A 14 27.51 36.96 -11.51
C LEU A 14 27.56 36.59 -10.02
N ALA A 15 26.52 36.99 -9.28
CA ALA A 15 26.12 36.53 -7.95
C ALA A 15 26.86 37.15 -6.75
N VAL A 16 26.07 37.64 -5.80
CA VAL A 16 26.09 37.36 -4.34
C VAL A 16 25.26 38.45 -3.65
N TRP A 17 23.96 38.23 -3.55
CA TRP A 17 23.18 38.71 -2.40
C TRP A 17 22.56 37.47 -1.75
N ASN A 18 23.45 36.66 -1.17
CA ASN A 18 23.09 35.55 -0.28
C ASN A 18 23.61 35.90 1.11
N CYS A 19 22.69 35.89 2.06
CA CYS A 19 22.86 35.68 3.50
C CYS A 19 24.22 36.05 4.10
N TYR A 20 24.31 37.25 4.70
CA TYR A 20 25.30 37.46 5.76
C TYR A 20 24.90 36.63 6.99
N PRO A 21 25.79 35.79 7.56
CA PRO A 21 25.51 35.13 8.81
C PRO A 21 25.49 36.15 9.95
N ILE A 22 24.50 36.00 10.84
CA ILE A 22 24.26 36.78 12.06
C ILE A 22 25.46 36.74 13.04
N SER A 23 26.52 35.98 12.74
CA SER A 23 27.76 35.93 13.55
C SER A 23 28.59 37.21 13.53
N MET A 24 28.45 38.09 12.53
CA MET A 24 29.24 39.33 12.43
C MET A 24 28.70 40.52 13.25
N ILE A 25 27.49 40.42 13.82
CA ILE A 25 26.90 41.53 14.60
C ILE A 25 27.35 41.52 16.09
N LEU A 26 28.07 40.48 16.54
CA LEU A 26 28.44 40.31 17.96
C LEU A 26 29.91 40.61 18.29
N THR A 27 30.69 41.20 17.38
CA THR A 27 32.09 41.61 17.64
C THR A 27 32.35 43.05 17.18
N ALA A 28 31.71 44.01 17.85
CA ALA A 28 32.11 45.42 17.80
C ALA A 28 31.76 46.11 19.13
N GLY A 29 32.30 45.59 20.22
CA GLY A 29 32.37 46.30 21.49
C GLY A 29 33.53 47.30 21.46
N ALA A 30 33.23 48.54 21.82
CA ALA A 30 34.16 49.64 22.07
C ALA A 30 34.79 50.36 20.85
N ARG A 31 34.20 51.50 20.46
CA ARG A 31 34.89 52.81 20.36
C ARG A 31 33.92 53.97 20.07
N ARG A 32 33.83 54.86 21.06
CA ARG A 32 33.54 56.32 21.08
C ARG A 32 32.52 56.95 20.11
N ARG A 33 31.54 57.62 20.75
CA ARG A 33 30.96 58.97 20.50
C ARG A 33 31.35 59.65 19.17
N HIS A 34 30.38 59.85 18.29
CA HIS A 34 30.04 61.18 17.78
C HIS A 34 28.60 61.16 17.26
N ALA A 35 27.87 62.22 17.59
CA ALA A 35 26.45 62.38 17.46
C ALA A 35 26.06 63.03 16.12
N LEU A 36 24.86 62.67 15.64
CA LEU A 36 23.82 63.53 15.05
C LEU A 36 24.25 64.59 14.01
N GLN A 37 23.82 64.40 12.76
CA GLN A 37 22.91 65.30 12.01
C GLN A 37 22.87 64.91 10.52
N TYR A 38 21.82 65.38 9.84
CA TYR A 38 21.58 65.41 8.39
C TYR A 38 20.59 64.41 7.77
N HIS A 39 19.34 64.89 7.78
CA HIS A 39 18.39 65.04 6.66
C HIS A 39 17.11 64.19 6.67
N GLN A 40 16.06 64.83 7.21
CA GLN A 40 14.70 64.79 6.69
C GLN A 40 14.66 65.54 5.34
N SER A 41 14.13 64.88 4.31
CA SER A 41 13.13 65.37 3.35
C SER A 41 13.16 64.50 2.10
N GLU A 42 12.07 63.80 1.79
CA GLU A 42 11.42 63.90 0.47
C GLU A 42 10.12 63.08 0.41
N SER A 43 9.24 63.61 -0.43
CA SER A 43 7.80 63.50 -0.48
C SER A 43 7.25 62.25 -1.18
N LEU A 44 6.03 61.92 -0.81
CA LEU A 44 5.11 61.03 -1.53
C LEU A 44 5.01 61.37 -3.03
N GLN A 45 5.29 60.38 -3.88
CA GLN A 45 4.63 60.25 -5.18
C GLN A 45 4.23 58.79 -5.44
N SER A 46 3.03 58.69 -6.01
CA SER A 46 2.27 57.50 -6.39
C SER A 46 3.01 56.59 -7.38
N GLY A 47 3.04 55.28 -7.09
CA GLY A 47 3.50 54.25 -8.01
C GLY A 47 3.18 52.87 -7.49
N THR A 48 2.13 52.26 -8.05
CA THR A 48 1.61 50.92 -7.73
C THR A 48 2.70 49.87 -7.95
N THR A 49 3.27 49.34 -6.85
CA THR A 49 4.10 48.13 -6.89
C THR A 49 3.73 47.26 -5.69
N ARG A 50 3.29 46.02 -5.96
CA ARG A 50 2.99 45.00 -4.93
C ARG A 50 4.20 44.86 -4.01
N ILE A 51 4.08 45.36 -2.79
CA ILE A 51 5.05 45.10 -1.72
C ILE A 51 4.93 43.63 -1.36
N ASN A 52 6.03 42.92 -1.56
CA ASN A 52 6.21 41.51 -1.25
C ASN A 52 6.00 41.27 0.26
N ASN A 53 4.99 40.48 0.64
CA ASN A 53 4.66 40.18 2.04
C ASN A 53 5.79 39.44 2.78
N LYS A 54 6.77 38.86 2.07
CA LYS A 54 7.98 38.24 2.63
C LYS A 54 8.83 39.18 3.51
N ASN A 55 8.73 40.50 3.35
CA ASN A 55 9.58 41.49 4.05
C ASN A 55 8.97 42.11 5.32
N ARG A 56 7.70 41.83 5.65
CA ARG A 56 7.03 42.47 6.80
C ARG A 56 7.32 41.74 8.12
N ILE A 57 7.30 40.41 8.10
CA ILE A 57 7.61 39.57 9.27
C ILE A 57 9.11 39.64 9.59
N GLY A 58 9.98 39.59 8.57
CA GLY A 58 11.42 39.79 8.74
C GLY A 58 11.77 41.14 9.38
N LYS A 59 11.04 42.22 9.06
CA LYS A 59 11.24 43.53 9.69
C LYS A 59 10.71 43.61 11.12
N ILE A 60 9.54 43.03 11.42
CA ILE A 60 8.94 43.07 12.77
C ILE A 60 9.74 42.18 13.74
N LEU A 61 10.17 41.00 13.29
CA LEU A 61 11.00 40.08 14.09
C LEU A 61 12.40 40.65 14.32
N CYS A 62 13.01 41.24 13.29
CA CYS A 62 14.31 41.89 13.41
C CYS A 62 14.24 43.10 14.35
N LEU A 63 13.19 43.92 14.31
CA LEU A 63 12.99 45.03 15.24
C LEU A 63 12.77 44.58 16.70
N SER A 64 12.09 43.45 16.92
CA SER A 64 11.85 42.88 18.25
C SER A 64 13.13 42.29 18.87
N ILE A 65 13.91 41.56 18.06
CA ILE A 65 15.22 41.02 18.42
C ILE A 65 16.22 42.15 18.69
N ILE A 66 16.23 43.18 17.83
CA ILE A 66 17.05 44.39 18.02
C ILE A 66 16.64 45.11 19.30
N ARG A 67 15.34 45.24 19.60
CA ARG A 67 14.87 45.92 20.82
C ARG A 67 15.33 45.19 22.10
N VAL A 68 15.13 43.87 22.19
CA VAL A 68 15.60 43.07 23.35
C VAL A 68 17.13 43.04 23.42
N ALA A 69 17.83 42.99 22.29
CA ALA A 69 19.29 43.04 22.23
C ALA A 69 19.88 44.42 22.58
N LEU A 70 19.12 45.51 22.43
CA LEU A 70 19.57 46.87 22.72
C LEU A 70 19.08 47.40 24.08
N THR A 71 18.02 46.84 24.68
CA THR A 71 17.41 47.41 25.91
C THR A 71 17.32 46.45 27.11
N GLY A 72 17.70 45.17 26.98
CA GLY A 72 17.70 44.21 28.10
C GLY A 72 19.00 44.24 28.91
N HIS A 73 18.93 43.96 30.23
CA HIS A 73 20.13 43.71 31.05
C HIS A 73 20.93 42.52 30.49
N ASP A 74 22.26 42.56 30.61
CA ASP A 74 23.20 41.66 29.90
C ASP A 74 22.89 40.16 30.11
N GLU A 75 22.44 39.79 31.31
CA GLU A 75 22.05 38.41 31.65
C GLU A 75 20.73 37.96 30.99
N GLN A 76 19.72 38.84 30.89
CA GLN A 76 18.47 38.56 30.18
C GLN A 76 18.70 38.46 28.67
N ARG A 77 19.61 39.30 28.13
CA ARG A 77 20.01 39.26 26.73
C ARG A 77 20.74 37.97 26.38
N GLN A 78 21.70 37.53 27.20
CA GLN A 78 22.38 36.24 26.99
C GLN A 78 21.42 35.06 27.12
N LYS A 79 20.50 35.05 28.10
CA LYS A 79 19.48 34.00 28.22
C LYS A 79 18.56 33.95 27.00
N PHE A 80 18.08 35.10 26.53
CA PHE A 80 17.24 35.18 25.34
C PHE A 80 17.98 34.72 24.07
N LEU A 81 19.21 35.19 23.84
CA LEU A 81 20.01 34.79 22.68
C LEU A 81 20.40 33.32 22.71
N THR A 82 20.70 32.77 23.89
CA THR A 82 21.00 31.34 24.07
C THR A 82 19.77 30.49 23.83
N GLN A 83 18.62 30.85 24.41
CA GLN A 83 17.36 30.16 24.20
C GLN A 83 16.91 30.23 22.73
N PHE A 84 17.04 31.40 22.10
CA PHE A 84 16.74 31.59 20.69
C PHE A 84 17.66 30.75 19.79
N ARG A 85 18.97 30.74 20.07
CA ARG A 85 19.95 29.91 19.34
C ARG A 85 19.69 28.41 19.53
N MET A 86 19.29 27.99 20.73
CA MET A 86 18.93 26.60 21.02
C MET A 86 17.63 26.20 20.32
N ASP A 87 16.65 27.09 20.20
CA ASP A 87 15.40 26.80 19.50
C ASP A 87 15.57 26.71 17.97
N VAL A 88 16.45 27.52 17.37
CA VAL A 88 16.73 27.49 15.92
C VAL A 88 17.50 26.23 15.48
N LEU A 89 18.36 25.65 16.34
CA LEU A 89 19.14 24.44 16.02
C LEU A 89 18.34 23.13 16.12
N LYS A 90 17.04 23.19 16.43
CA LYS A 90 16.22 21.99 16.61
C LYS A 90 15.74 21.43 15.27
N THR A 91 15.71 20.12 15.19
CA THR A 91 15.05 19.38 14.12
C THR A 91 13.59 19.11 14.49
N LEU A 92 12.64 19.59 13.69
CA LEU A 92 11.23 19.23 13.84
C LEU A 92 10.96 17.90 13.15
N ILE A 93 10.30 16.96 13.83
CA ILE A 93 9.87 15.68 13.29
C ILE A 93 8.35 15.65 13.26
N LEU A 94 7.77 15.59 12.07
CA LEU A 94 6.32 15.49 11.85
C LEU A 94 5.94 14.04 11.54
N THR A 95 5.32 13.37 12.50
CA THR A 95 4.85 11.98 12.38
C THR A 95 3.36 11.91 12.03
N GLU A 96 2.85 10.75 11.63
CA GLU A 96 1.42 10.61 11.25
C GLU A 96 0.44 10.56 12.44
N LYS A 97 0.93 10.11 13.60
CA LYS A 97 0.09 9.85 14.78
C LYS A 97 0.88 9.85 16.09
N PRO A 98 0.21 10.07 17.25
CA PRO A 98 0.88 10.15 18.55
C PRO A 98 1.72 8.91 18.92
N SER A 99 1.31 7.71 18.48
CA SER A 99 2.07 6.48 18.77
C SER A 99 3.42 6.46 18.09
N VAL A 100 3.49 6.93 16.85
CA VAL A 100 4.74 7.04 16.08
C VAL A 100 5.65 8.09 16.71
N ALA A 101 5.12 9.26 17.08
CA ALA A 101 5.88 10.26 17.83
C ALA A 101 6.52 9.71 19.11
N ARG A 102 5.82 8.84 19.85
CA ARG A 102 6.38 8.18 21.04
C ARG A 102 7.51 7.19 20.71
N ASP A 103 7.40 6.45 19.61
CA ASP A 103 8.46 5.55 19.14
C ASP A 103 9.73 6.36 18.79
N PHE A 104 9.58 7.51 18.12
CA PHE A 104 10.69 8.45 17.86
C PHE A 104 11.26 9.04 19.14
N ALA A 105 10.41 9.52 20.04
CA ALA A 105 10.84 10.10 21.31
C ALA A 105 11.65 9.10 22.16
N LYS A 106 11.23 7.83 22.19
CA LYS A 106 11.98 6.77 22.87
C LYS A 106 13.34 6.51 22.22
N ALA A 107 13.42 6.56 20.89
CA ALA A 107 14.66 6.29 20.15
C ALA A 107 15.71 7.42 20.31
N LEU A 108 15.23 8.66 20.41
CA LEU A 108 16.01 9.90 20.44
C LEU A 108 16.14 10.51 21.85
N ASP A 109 15.73 9.77 22.90
CA ASP A 109 15.71 10.18 24.31
C ASP A 109 15.03 11.55 24.55
N VAL A 110 13.89 11.77 23.88
CA VAL A 110 13.06 12.97 24.07
C VAL A 110 12.07 12.73 25.19
N ARG A 111 12.23 13.45 26.32
CA ARG A 111 11.41 13.28 27.53
C ARG A 111 10.44 14.43 27.79
N GLY A 112 10.70 15.62 27.26
CA GLY A 112 9.85 16.78 27.48
C GLY A 112 8.51 16.60 26.78
N LYS A 113 7.43 16.47 27.55
CA LYS A 113 6.06 16.40 27.01
C LYS A 113 5.42 17.78 27.04
N ARG A 114 4.70 18.09 25.98
CA ARG A 114 3.90 19.30 25.80
C ARG A 114 2.55 18.91 25.20
N ASP A 115 1.63 19.87 25.16
CA ASP A 115 0.34 19.69 24.49
C ASP A 115 0.56 19.68 22.96
N GLY A 116 0.35 18.52 22.34
CA GLY A 116 0.48 18.31 20.88
C GLY A 116 1.90 18.07 20.34
N TYR A 117 2.94 18.04 21.19
CA TYR A 117 4.31 17.71 20.78
C TYR A 117 5.19 17.27 21.97
N MET A 118 6.40 16.81 21.67
CA MET A 118 7.45 16.47 22.62
C MET A 118 8.74 17.20 22.23
N GLU A 119 9.56 17.58 23.20
CA GLU A 119 10.79 18.34 22.94
C GLU A 119 11.96 17.95 23.86
N ASN A 120 13.17 18.13 23.33
CA ASN A 120 14.42 18.23 24.08
C ASN A 120 15.31 19.30 23.41
N ASP A 121 16.59 19.34 23.75
CA ASP A 121 17.51 20.36 23.23
C ASP A 121 17.77 20.25 21.71
N ALA A 122 17.52 19.09 21.10
CA ALA A 122 17.81 18.81 19.69
C ALA A 122 16.57 18.61 18.81
N TYR A 123 15.45 18.16 19.39
CA TYR A 123 14.29 17.71 18.62
C TYR A 123 12.98 18.34 19.10
N LEU A 124 12.11 18.65 18.13
CA LEU A 124 10.69 18.96 18.31
C LEU A 124 9.86 17.87 17.62
N ILE A 125 9.31 16.91 18.36
CA ILE A 125 8.54 15.80 17.79
C ILE A 125 7.05 16.10 17.90
N THR A 126 6.37 16.25 16.77
CA THR A 126 4.92 16.43 16.70
C THR A 126 4.28 15.36 15.81
N TRP A 127 2.96 15.39 15.71
CA TRP A 127 2.19 14.38 14.99
C TRP A 127 0.95 14.97 14.35
N ALA A 128 0.55 14.37 13.23
CA ALA A 128 -0.78 14.49 12.70
C ALA A 128 -1.75 13.53 13.44
N VAL A 129 -3.01 13.52 13.02
CA VAL A 129 -4.03 12.56 13.45
C VAL A 129 -4.87 12.18 12.23
N GLY A 130 -4.19 11.63 11.22
CA GLY A 130 -4.68 11.60 9.84
C GLY A 130 -4.55 12.97 9.18
N HIS A 131 -5.39 13.26 8.18
CA HIS A 131 -5.44 14.60 7.58
C HIS A 131 -5.90 15.64 8.62
N LEU A 132 -5.19 16.77 8.68
CA LEU A 132 -5.56 17.93 9.50
C LEU A 132 -6.23 19.04 8.70
N VAL A 133 -6.13 18.95 7.38
CA VAL A 133 -6.74 19.87 6.42
C VAL A 133 -7.46 19.06 5.35
N GLU A 134 -8.49 19.67 4.76
CA GLU A 134 -9.30 19.11 3.68
C GLU A 134 -9.51 20.15 2.58
N LEU A 135 -9.90 19.71 1.38
CA LEU A 135 -10.23 20.64 0.31
C LEU A 135 -11.45 21.49 0.69
N LEU A 136 -11.48 22.75 0.25
CA LEU A 136 -12.66 23.58 0.39
C LEU A 136 -13.88 22.93 -0.28
N GLU A 137 -15.04 23.17 0.32
CA GLU A 137 -16.35 22.89 -0.25
C GLU A 137 -16.68 23.91 -1.35
N PRO A 138 -17.56 23.57 -2.32
CA PRO A 138 -17.89 24.47 -3.41
C PRO A 138 -18.35 25.87 -2.95
N ASP A 139 -19.19 25.98 -1.92
CA ASP A 139 -19.71 27.27 -1.47
C ASP A 139 -18.68 28.18 -0.80
N GLU A 140 -17.54 27.62 -0.39
CA GLU A 140 -16.41 28.38 0.15
C GLU A 140 -15.57 29.04 -0.96
N TYR A 141 -15.62 28.51 -2.19
CA TYR A 141 -15.01 29.16 -3.35
C TYR A 141 -15.92 30.26 -3.93
N ASP A 142 -17.21 29.97 -4.07
CA ASP A 142 -18.19 30.90 -4.65
C ASP A 142 -19.60 30.59 -4.11
N SER A 143 -20.27 31.61 -3.57
CA SER A 143 -21.63 31.49 -3.04
C SER A 143 -22.66 30.92 -4.04
N LYS A 144 -22.43 31.08 -5.35
CA LYS A 144 -23.30 30.51 -6.39
C LYS A 144 -23.36 28.98 -6.34
N TRP A 145 -22.30 28.34 -5.83
CA TRP A 145 -22.20 26.89 -5.67
C TRP A 145 -22.84 26.39 -4.36
N LYS A 146 -23.41 27.27 -3.53
CA LYS A 146 -24.14 26.85 -2.32
C LYS A 146 -25.45 26.13 -2.66
N LYS A 147 -26.21 26.64 -3.63
CA LYS A 147 -27.44 26.00 -4.08
C LYS A 147 -27.13 24.98 -5.16
N TRP A 148 -27.60 23.74 -4.98
CA TRP A 148 -27.42 22.67 -5.96
C TRP A 148 -28.40 22.90 -7.12
N ASN A 149 -27.86 23.17 -8.32
CA ASN A 149 -28.62 23.32 -9.55
C ASN A 149 -27.78 22.84 -10.74
N MET A 150 -28.43 22.42 -11.83
CA MET A 150 -27.72 21.89 -13.01
C MET A 150 -26.93 22.96 -13.77
N GLU A 151 -27.38 24.22 -13.72
CA GLU A 151 -26.81 25.34 -14.47
C GLU A 151 -25.40 25.74 -13.98
N THR A 152 -25.10 25.46 -12.71
CA THR A 152 -23.80 25.76 -12.09
C THR A 152 -22.81 24.60 -12.15
N LEU A 153 -23.18 23.48 -12.78
CA LEU A 153 -22.30 22.34 -12.99
C LEU A 153 -21.65 22.40 -14.40
N PRO A 154 -20.39 21.98 -14.54
CA PRO A 154 -19.51 21.49 -13.48
C PRO A 154 -18.88 22.63 -12.65
N ILE A 155 -18.70 22.38 -11.36
CA ILE A 155 -17.90 23.16 -10.43
C ILE A 155 -16.42 22.90 -10.73
N LEU A 156 -15.74 23.97 -11.14
CA LEU A 156 -14.32 23.98 -11.51
C LEU A 156 -13.66 25.24 -10.91
N PRO A 157 -13.06 25.14 -9.70
CA PRO A 157 -12.27 26.24 -9.15
C PRO A 157 -10.99 26.47 -9.96
N ASP A 158 -10.54 27.73 -10.07
CA ASP A 158 -9.27 28.07 -10.74
C ASP A 158 -8.05 27.47 -10.01
N ALA A 159 -8.12 27.39 -8.68
CA ALA A 159 -7.11 26.78 -7.83
C ALA A 159 -7.77 26.08 -6.64
N PHE A 160 -7.29 24.87 -6.35
CA PHE A 160 -7.74 24.10 -5.19
C PHE A 160 -7.07 24.60 -3.92
N GLN A 161 -7.87 24.81 -2.87
CA GLN A 161 -7.42 25.30 -1.58
C GLN A 161 -7.82 24.34 -0.48
N TYR A 162 -7.06 24.39 0.61
CA TYR A 162 -7.27 23.55 1.79
C TYR A 162 -7.74 24.41 2.97
N LYS A 163 -8.63 23.86 3.79
CA LYS A 163 -9.04 24.41 5.09
C LYS A 163 -8.72 23.47 6.24
N PRO A 164 -8.56 23.99 7.46
CA PRO A 164 -8.49 23.17 8.66
C PRO A 164 -9.73 22.28 8.82
N ILE A 165 -9.52 21.03 9.23
CA ILE A 165 -10.61 20.16 9.67
C ILE A 165 -10.97 20.54 11.11
N PRO A 166 -12.22 20.94 11.43
CA PRO A 166 -12.58 21.51 12.74
C PRO A 166 -12.20 20.63 13.94
N ARG A 167 -12.44 19.31 13.85
CA ARG A 167 -12.14 18.36 14.93
C ARG A 167 -10.64 18.23 15.25
N THR A 168 -9.76 18.64 14.37
CA THR A 168 -8.30 18.49 14.50
C THR A 168 -7.55 19.83 14.46
N GLU A 169 -8.28 20.95 14.45
CA GLU A 169 -7.74 22.30 14.30
C GLU A 169 -6.70 22.63 15.38
N LYS A 170 -6.95 22.26 16.64
CA LYS A 170 -6.01 22.45 17.74
C LYS A 170 -4.61 21.88 17.45
N GLN A 171 -4.57 20.68 16.87
CA GLN A 171 -3.30 20.03 16.53
C GLN A 171 -2.63 20.73 15.35
N LEU A 172 -3.39 21.15 14.34
CA LEU A 172 -2.88 21.94 13.21
C LEU A 172 -2.26 23.25 13.71
N SER A 173 -2.96 24.01 14.54
CA SER A 173 -2.46 25.26 15.12
C SER A 173 -1.18 25.05 15.94
N THR A 174 -1.09 23.92 16.65
CA THR A 174 0.14 23.55 17.37
C THR A 174 1.31 23.36 16.42
N ILE A 175 1.12 22.63 15.32
CA ILE A 175 2.18 22.41 14.31
C ILE A 175 2.55 23.72 13.63
N GLN A 176 1.58 24.53 13.22
CA GLN A 176 1.79 25.84 12.60
C GLN A 176 2.62 26.75 13.51
N ARG A 177 2.29 26.78 14.81
CA ARG A 177 3.06 27.51 15.83
C ARG A 177 4.49 27.00 15.95
N LEU A 178 4.71 25.68 15.96
CA LEU A 178 6.07 25.12 16.03
C LEU A 178 6.90 25.52 14.79
N LEU A 179 6.30 25.48 13.60
CA LEU A 179 6.98 25.84 12.35
C LEU A 179 7.30 27.35 12.29
N THR A 180 6.43 28.21 12.82
CA THR A 180 6.57 29.68 12.71
C THR A 180 7.30 30.32 13.88
N GLU A 181 7.08 29.87 15.12
CA GLU A 181 7.68 30.47 16.32
C GLU A 181 9.02 29.82 16.70
N LYS A 182 9.18 28.51 16.50
CA LYS A 182 10.43 27.81 16.85
C LYS A 182 11.47 27.80 15.73
N LEU A 183 11.05 28.06 14.48
CA LEU A 183 11.94 28.20 13.32
C LEU A 183 12.99 27.07 13.22
N PRO A 184 12.55 25.80 13.12
CA PRO A 184 13.47 24.66 13.09
C PRO A 184 14.42 24.75 11.88
N GLU A 185 15.70 24.41 12.09
CA GLU A 185 16.72 24.33 11.03
C GLU A 185 16.37 23.26 9.99
N GLN A 186 15.77 22.15 10.45
CA GLN A 186 15.38 21.03 9.61
C GLN A 186 13.98 20.54 9.98
N ILE A 187 13.21 20.16 8.96
CA ILE A 187 11.87 19.56 9.10
C ILE A 187 11.93 18.16 8.53
N VAL A 188 11.68 17.15 9.35
CA VAL A 188 11.67 15.74 8.96
C VAL A 188 10.23 15.26 8.85
N ILE A 189 9.82 14.94 7.62
CA ILE A 189 8.59 14.21 7.34
C ILE A 189 8.80 12.75 7.74
N ALA A 190 8.07 12.31 8.76
CA ALA A 190 8.12 10.97 9.34
C ALA A 190 6.72 10.32 9.40
N THR A 191 5.86 10.67 8.44
CA THR A 191 4.59 9.98 8.17
C THR A 191 4.83 8.62 7.49
N ASP A 192 3.81 7.77 7.34
CA ASP A 192 3.96 6.45 6.73
C ASP A 192 4.62 6.53 5.34
N ALA A 193 5.46 5.55 5.01
CA ALA A 193 6.24 5.50 3.77
C ALA A 193 5.35 5.15 2.56
N GLY A 194 4.60 6.11 2.04
CA GLY A 194 3.75 5.92 0.87
C GLY A 194 3.07 7.21 0.44
N ARG A 195 2.28 7.13 -0.64
CA ARG A 195 1.59 8.29 -1.21
C ARG A 195 0.75 9.07 -0.21
N GLU A 196 -0.06 8.38 0.60
CA GLU A 196 -0.95 9.05 1.56
C GLU A 196 -0.16 9.74 2.68
N GLY A 197 0.95 9.15 3.13
CA GLY A 197 1.83 9.76 4.12
C GLY A 197 2.49 11.04 3.62
N GLU A 198 2.92 11.08 2.34
CA GLU A 198 3.36 12.34 1.71
C GLU A 198 2.25 13.38 1.74
N VAL A 199 1.03 12.97 1.37
CA VAL A 199 -0.10 13.90 1.28
C VAL A 199 -0.47 14.49 2.63
N ILE A 200 -0.52 13.69 3.69
CA ILE A 200 -0.76 14.17 5.05
C ILE A 200 0.27 15.22 5.45
N ALA A 201 1.56 14.93 5.28
CA ALA A 201 2.61 15.83 5.73
C ALA A 201 2.64 17.12 4.91
N ARG A 202 2.59 17.02 3.58
CA ARG A 202 2.74 18.17 2.68
C ARG A 202 1.57 19.14 2.77
N THR A 203 0.33 18.66 2.90
CA THR A 203 -0.82 19.58 3.07
C THR A 203 -0.77 20.33 4.41
N ILE A 204 -0.24 19.70 5.46
CA ILE A 204 0.03 20.37 6.75
C ILE A 204 1.09 21.45 6.56
N LEU A 205 2.21 21.13 5.90
CA LEU A 205 3.27 22.11 5.67
C LEU A 205 2.81 23.27 4.78
N LEU A 206 1.97 23.00 3.77
CA LEU A 206 1.35 24.03 2.92
C LEU A 206 0.40 24.97 3.66
N SER A 207 -0.11 24.57 4.83
CA SER A 207 -0.89 25.47 5.70
C SER A 207 -0.05 26.58 6.34
N VAL A 208 1.28 26.53 6.18
CA VAL A 208 2.24 27.55 6.62
C VAL A 208 2.98 28.09 5.39
N PRO A 209 2.54 29.21 4.80
CA PRO A 209 3.10 29.74 3.55
C PRO A 209 4.61 30.05 3.58
N GLU A 210 5.17 30.25 4.77
CA GLU A 210 6.61 30.47 4.99
C GLU A 210 7.45 29.20 4.80
N ILE A 211 6.82 28.03 4.82
CA ILE A 211 7.42 26.75 4.50
C ILE A 211 7.19 26.50 3.01
N GLY A 212 8.27 26.42 2.23
CA GLY A 212 8.20 26.16 0.79
C GLY A 212 7.87 24.71 0.49
N ALA A 213 6.74 24.18 0.99
CA ALA A 213 6.41 22.75 0.93
C ALA A 213 6.12 22.22 -0.49
N ASP A 214 5.71 23.10 -1.40
CA ASP A 214 5.57 22.85 -2.84
C ASP A 214 6.80 23.32 -3.65
N GLU A 215 7.80 23.89 -2.97
CA GLU A 215 9.08 24.32 -3.53
C GLU A 215 10.21 23.38 -3.04
N ALA A 216 11.40 23.47 -3.63
CA ALA A 216 12.55 22.68 -3.20
C ALA A 216 13.19 23.29 -1.92
N ASP A 217 12.44 23.35 -0.82
CA ASP A 217 12.95 23.81 0.48
C ASP A 217 13.93 22.77 1.04
N GLU A 218 15.22 23.11 1.02
CA GLU A 218 16.32 22.23 1.41
C GLU A 218 16.27 21.80 2.90
N ARG A 219 15.49 22.50 3.72
CA ARG A 219 15.25 22.16 5.14
C ARG A 219 14.37 20.93 5.29
N ILE A 220 13.56 20.59 4.29
CA ILE A 220 12.59 19.49 4.37
C ILE A 220 13.26 18.18 3.97
N ARG A 221 13.31 17.26 4.92
CA ARG A 221 13.84 15.91 4.77
C ARG A 221 12.76 14.87 4.93
N ARG A 222 12.98 13.69 4.38
CA ARG A 222 12.08 12.56 4.43
C ARG A 222 12.73 11.37 5.11
N PHE A 223 12.10 10.90 6.18
CA PHE A 223 12.38 9.63 6.82
C PHE A 223 11.52 8.54 6.15
N TRP A 224 12.13 7.53 5.53
CA TRP A 224 11.41 6.52 4.75
C TRP A 224 11.72 5.09 5.22
N THR A 225 10.75 4.42 5.84
CA THR A 225 10.89 3.02 6.25
C THR A 225 9.56 2.28 6.23
N SER A 226 9.60 1.00 5.87
CA SER A 226 8.49 0.05 5.99
C SER A 226 8.65 -0.91 7.19
N GLN A 227 9.73 -0.76 7.96
CA GLN A 227 10.02 -1.60 9.11
C GLN A 227 9.31 -1.10 10.37
N ALA A 228 9.07 -2.00 11.31
CA ALA A 228 8.60 -1.61 12.64
C ALA A 228 9.60 -0.63 13.29
N LEU A 229 9.09 0.47 13.84
CA LEU A 229 9.87 1.58 14.40
C LEU A 229 10.51 1.22 15.76
N THR A 230 11.47 0.31 15.73
CA THR A 230 12.33 0.04 16.89
C THR A 230 13.32 1.20 17.10
N PRO A 231 13.87 1.38 18.32
CA PRO A 231 14.87 2.42 18.58
C PRO A 231 16.08 2.38 17.63
N GLN A 232 16.49 1.18 17.20
CA GLN A 232 17.56 1.02 16.24
C GLN A 232 17.16 1.54 14.85
N VAL A 233 16.01 1.09 14.33
CA VAL A 233 15.51 1.49 13.00
C VAL A 233 15.32 3.01 12.92
N VAL A 234 14.79 3.63 13.97
CA VAL A 234 14.63 5.09 14.00
C VAL A 234 15.98 5.79 13.94
N ARG A 235 16.96 5.38 14.76
CA ARG A 235 18.30 6.00 14.76
C ARG A 235 19.02 5.83 13.42
N GLU A 236 18.97 4.65 12.84
CA GLU A 236 19.55 4.39 11.52
C GLU A 236 18.86 5.25 10.44
N GLY A 237 17.52 5.30 10.43
CA GLY A 237 16.78 6.08 9.44
C GLY A 237 16.97 7.60 9.59
N MET A 238 17.16 8.10 10.81
CA MET A 238 17.51 9.51 11.05
C MET A 238 18.91 9.87 10.53
N ASN A 239 19.82 8.89 10.43
CA ASN A 239 21.15 9.08 9.83
C ASN A 239 21.13 8.96 8.30
N SER A 240 20.02 8.50 7.70
CA SER A 240 19.88 8.26 6.26
C SER A 240 18.68 8.99 5.66
N LEU A 241 18.51 10.26 6.03
CA LEU A 241 17.41 11.10 5.56
C LEU A 241 17.62 11.57 4.12
N HIS A 242 16.55 11.53 3.33
CA HIS A 242 16.55 12.00 1.95
C HIS A 242 15.96 13.41 1.83
N PRO A 243 16.36 14.23 0.86
CA PRO A 243 15.63 15.46 0.51
C PRO A 243 14.16 15.13 0.17
N ALA A 244 13.22 15.94 0.66
CA ALA A 244 11.80 15.72 0.35
C ALA A 244 11.51 15.80 -1.16
N SER A 245 12.29 16.58 -1.91
CA SER A 245 12.16 16.73 -3.37
C SER A 245 12.27 15.41 -4.15
N GLU A 246 12.96 14.40 -3.60
CA GLU A 246 13.00 13.05 -4.22
C GLU A 246 11.61 12.39 -4.28
N TYR A 247 10.67 12.85 -3.45
CA TYR A 247 9.31 12.33 -3.33
C TYR A 247 8.24 13.24 -3.95
N ASP A 248 8.61 14.31 -4.66
CA ASP A 248 7.66 15.28 -5.24
C ASP A 248 6.69 14.63 -6.22
N ARG A 249 7.15 13.64 -7.00
CA ARG A 249 6.27 12.89 -7.93
C ARG A 249 5.20 12.11 -7.16
N LEU A 250 5.57 11.55 -6.01
CA LEU A 250 4.66 10.79 -5.15
C LEU A 250 3.64 11.72 -4.48
N TRP A 251 4.11 12.84 -3.93
CA TRP A 251 3.27 13.91 -3.40
C TRP A 251 2.25 14.41 -4.45
N ARG A 252 2.71 14.82 -5.64
CA ARG A 252 1.85 15.32 -6.72
C ARG A 252 0.84 14.27 -7.19
N ALA A 253 1.24 13.01 -7.30
CA ALA A 253 0.30 11.93 -7.64
C ALA A 253 -0.82 11.80 -6.60
N GLY A 254 -0.51 11.97 -5.31
CA GLY A 254 -1.50 11.97 -4.23
C GLY A 254 -2.43 13.18 -4.27
N GLN A 255 -1.88 14.38 -4.46
CA GLN A 255 -2.65 15.61 -4.59
C GLN A 255 -3.59 15.58 -5.81
N CYS A 256 -3.08 15.18 -6.98
CA CYS A 256 -3.89 15.03 -8.19
C CYS A 256 -5.03 14.02 -7.99
N ARG A 257 -4.80 12.94 -7.25
CA ARG A 257 -5.85 11.98 -6.90
C ARG A 257 -6.93 12.62 -6.03
N GLN A 258 -6.57 13.35 -4.97
CA GLN A 258 -7.55 14.04 -4.12
C GLN A 258 -8.41 15.01 -4.93
N ILE A 259 -7.78 15.81 -5.79
CA ILE A 259 -8.47 16.77 -6.66
C ILE A 259 -9.39 16.05 -7.65
N ALA A 260 -8.93 14.98 -8.30
CA ALA A 260 -9.74 14.23 -9.24
C ALA A 260 -10.96 13.58 -8.57
N ASP A 261 -10.77 13.01 -7.38
CA ASP A 261 -11.85 12.39 -6.61
C ASP A 261 -12.85 13.46 -6.12
N TRP A 262 -12.40 14.67 -5.73
CA TRP A 262 -13.26 15.82 -5.42
C TRP A 262 -14.06 16.29 -6.64
N LEU A 263 -13.41 16.47 -7.79
CA LEU A 263 -14.04 16.92 -9.02
C LEU A 263 -15.14 15.98 -9.49
N VAL A 264 -14.85 14.67 -9.56
CA VAL A 264 -15.83 13.66 -9.97
C VAL A 264 -16.91 13.51 -8.91
N GLY A 265 -16.52 13.48 -7.64
CA GLY A 265 -17.42 13.27 -6.50
C GLY A 265 -18.44 14.39 -6.36
N MET A 266 -17.98 15.64 -6.29
CA MET A 266 -18.84 16.81 -6.11
C MET A 266 -19.77 17.00 -7.30
N ASN A 267 -19.25 16.98 -8.52
CA ASN A 267 -20.06 17.20 -9.71
C ASN A 267 -21.04 16.06 -9.97
N GLY A 268 -20.54 14.81 -9.91
CA GLY A 268 -21.36 13.63 -10.16
C GLY A 268 -22.46 13.47 -9.11
N SER A 269 -22.15 13.63 -7.83
CA SER A 269 -23.13 13.46 -6.75
C SER A 269 -24.21 14.54 -6.82
N ARG A 270 -23.83 15.81 -7.06
CA ARG A 270 -24.80 16.90 -7.23
C ARG A 270 -25.69 16.66 -8.45
N ALA A 271 -25.12 16.35 -9.61
CA ALA A 271 -25.89 16.07 -10.82
C ALA A 271 -26.87 14.91 -10.63
N ALA A 272 -26.39 13.78 -10.10
CA ALA A 272 -27.22 12.61 -9.84
C ALA A 272 -28.33 12.93 -8.82
N SER A 273 -28.00 13.62 -7.73
CA SER A 273 -28.98 13.93 -6.69
C SER A 273 -30.08 14.87 -7.18
N ILE A 274 -29.71 15.90 -7.94
CA ILE A 274 -30.68 16.83 -8.56
C ILE A 274 -31.61 16.06 -9.51
N ARG A 275 -31.06 15.18 -10.34
CA ARG A 275 -31.83 14.45 -11.37
C ARG A 275 -32.77 13.40 -10.78
N MET A 276 -32.35 12.76 -9.69
CA MET A 276 -33.09 11.69 -9.02
C MET A 276 -34.00 12.18 -7.89
N HIS A 277 -33.91 13.47 -7.52
CA HIS A 277 -34.64 14.06 -6.40
C HIS A 277 -34.42 13.36 -5.05
N ASP A 278 -33.22 12.80 -4.86
CA ASP A 278 -32.77 12.16 -3.61
C ASP A 278 -31.23 12.21 -3.53
N LEU A 279 -30.63 11.95 -2.39
CA LEU A 279 -29.17 11.97 -2.23
C LEU A 279 -28.52 10.73 -2.87
N PHE A 280 -27.85 10.94 -4.00
CA PHE A 280 -27.03 9.93 -4.66
C PHE A 280 -25.57 10.34 -4.69
N THR A 281 -24.71 9.48 -4.14
CA THR A 281 -23.27 9.68 -4.20
C THR A 281 -22.70 9.04 -5.47
N VAL A 282 -21.88 9.81 -6.17
CA VAL A 282 -21.11 9.35 -7.33
C VAL A 282 -19.65 9.47 -6.97
N GLY A 283 -18.85 8.48 -7.34
CA GLY A 283 -17.41 8.57 -7.20
C GLY A 283 -16.73 7.59 -8.12
N ARG A 284 -15.56 8.00 -8.63
CA ARG A 284 -14.81 7.25 -9.65
C ARG A 284 -14.58 5.78 -9.28
N VAL A 285 -14.39 5.48 -7.99
CA VAL A 285 -14.20 4.11 -7.49
C VAL A 285 -15.51 3.47 -7.05
N GLN A 286 -16.26 4.10 -6.12
CA GLN A 286 -17.49 3.51 -5.57
C GLN A 286 -18.53 3.17 -6.65
N THR A 287 -18.72 4.06 -7.63
CA THR A 287 -19.72 3.87 -8.68
C THR A 287 -19.31 2.75 -9.64
N ALA A 288 -18.01 2.63 -9.93
CA ALA A 288 -17.50 1.51 -10.73
C ALA A 288 -17.72 0.18 -10.02
N VAL A 289 -17.45 0.10 -8.71
CA VAL A 289 -17.69 -1.11 -7.90
C VAL A 289 -19.19 -1.46 -7.86
N VAL A 290 -20.07 -0.48 -7.65
CA VAL A 290 -21.53 -0.69 -7.69
C VAL A 290 -21.99 -1.15 -9.07
N SER A 291 -21.40 -0.63 -10.15
CA SER A 291 -21.70 -1.09 -11.51
C SER A 291 -21.38 -2.57 -11.68
N LEU A 292 -20.25 -3.06 -11.18
CA LEU A 292 -19.91 -4.49 -11.24
C LEU A 292 -20.99 -5.36 -10.57
N LEU A 293 -21.50 -4.92 -9.41
CA LEU A 293 -22.57 -5.62 -8.70
C LEU A 293 -23.88 -5.59 -9.50
N ALA A 294 -24.26 -4.43 -10.03
CA ALA A 294 -25.47 -4.26 -10.82
C ALA A 294 -25.42 -5.09 -12.12
N ASP A 295 -24.28 -5.11 -12.80
CA ASP A 295 -24.10 -5.87 -14.03
C ASP A 295 -24.13 -7.38 -13.76
N ARG A 296 -23.49 -7.86 -12.69
CA ARG A 296 -23.61 -9.26 -12.26
C ARG A 296 -25.04 -9.62 -11.91
N ARG A 297 -25.80 -8.72 -11.26
CA ARG A 297 -27.21 -8.96 -10.95
C ARG A 297 -28.05 -9.09 -12.21
N ARG A 298 -27.89 -8.17 -13.18
CA ARG A 298 -28.56 -8.24 -14.48
C ARG A 298 -28.19 -9.50 -15.26
N GLU A 299 -26.91 -9.89 -15.25
CA GLU A 299 -26.42 -11.10 -15.91
C GLU A 299 -27.13 -12.34 -15.36
N ARG A 300 -27.32 -12.41 -14.04
CA ARG A 300 -28.03 -13.51 -13.37
C ARG A 300 -29.54 -13.48 -13.62
N GLU A 301 -30.17 -12.31 -13.57
CA GLU A 301 -31.61 -12.16 -13.82
C GLU A 301 -31.99 -12.54 -15.26
N ASN A 302 -31.12 -12.24 -16.22
CA ASN A 302 -31.32 -12.58 -17.63
C ASN A 302 -30.77 -13.98 -17.99
N PHE A 303 -30.15 -14.70 -17.05
CA PHE A 303 -29.55 -16.00 -17.31
C PHE A 303 -30.64 -17.06 -17.52
N LYS A 304 -30.56 -17.76 -18.65
CA LYS A 304 -31.45 -18.89 -18.97
C LYS A 304 -30.65 -20.19 -18.84
N PRO A 305 -30.94 -21.05 -17.84
CA PRO A 305 -30.25 -22.33 -17.69
C PRO A 305 -30.47 -23.23 -18.91
N GLU A 306 -29.38 -23.72 -19.50
CA GLU A 306 -29.41 -24.70 -20.57
C GLU A 306 -29.05 -26.09 -20.02
N PRO A 307 -29.88 -27.12 -20.24
CA PRO A 307 -29.52 -28.48 -19.87
C PRO A 307 -28.36 -28.99 -20.74
N TYR A 308 -27.48 -29.77 -20.11
CA TYR A 308 -26.43 -30.49 -20.80
C TYR A 308 -26.18 -31.83 -20.12
N TRP A 309 -25.63 -32.77 -20.87
CA TRP A 309 -25.38 -34.12 -20.38
C TRP A 309 -23.89 -34.43 -20.43
N VAL A 310 -23.39 -35.05 -19.37
CA VAL A 310 -22.02 -35.55 -19.29
C VAL A 310 -22.07 -37.06 -19.19
N LEU A 311 -21.47 -37.75 -20.17
CA LEU A 311 -21.33 -39.19 -20.15
C LEU A 311 -19.99 -39.58 -19.53
N ARG A 312 -20.04 -40.42 -18.50
CA ARG A 312 -18.87 -41.06 -17.91
C ARG A 312 -19.00 -42.57 -18.07
N ALA A 313 -17.88 -43.23 -18.33
CA ALA A 313 -17.80 -44.69 -18.40
C ALA A 313 -16.73 -45.19 -17.44
N LEU A 314 -17.06 -46.24 -16.69
CA LEU A 314 -16.12 -47.00 -15.90
C LEU A 314 -15.47 -48.04 -16.79
N PHE A 315 -14.16 -47.95 -16.93
CA PHE A 315 -13.36 -48.93 -17.64
C PHE A 315 -12.70 -49.87 -16.64
N SER A 316 -12.46 -51.10 -17.09
CA SER A 316 -11.76 -52.12 -16.30
C SER A 316 -10.86 -52.98 -17.17
N ASN A 317 -9.77 -53.45 -16.58
CA ASN A 317 -8.94 -54.53 -17.09
C ASN A 317 -8.20 -55.21 -15.93
N GLY A 318 -7.27 -56.13 -16.24
CA GLY A 318 -6.46 -56.82 -15.23
C GLY A 318 -5.56 -55.91 -14.37
N LYS A 319 -5.39 -54.63 -14.72
CA LYS A 319 -4.59 -53.65 -13.97
C LYS A 319 -5.42 -52.78 -13.01
N GLY A 320 -6.75 -52.80 -13.12
CA GLY A 320 -7.66 -52.05 -12.25
C GLY A 320 -8.82 -51.38 -13.00
N THR A 321 -9.46 -50.41 -12.34
CA THR A 321 -10.61 -49.67 -12.87
C THR A 321 -10.34 -48.17 -12.91
N TRP A 322 -10.96 -47.46 -13.86
CA TRP A 322 -10.85 -46.00 -13.97
C TRP A 322 -12.07 -45.39 -14.65
N TRP A 323 -12.48 -44.21 -14.21
CA TRP A 323 -13.55 -43.43 -14.86
C TRP A 323 -12.98 -42.55 -15.95
N GLY A 324 -13.60 -42.57 -17.13
CA GLY A 324 -13.34 -41.58 -18.19
C GLY A 324 -14.58 -40.76 -18.49
N THR A 325 -14.39 -39.47 -18.79
CA THR A 325 -15.44 -38.56 -19.25
C THR A 325 -15.38 -38.43 -20.76
N TRP A 326 -16.50 -38.62 -21.43
CA TRP A 326 -16.58 -38.50 -22.89
C TRP A 326 -16.15 -37.11 -23.38
N PHE A 327 -15.46 -37.07 -24.51
CA PHE A 327 -15.22 -35.82 -25.23
C PHE A 327 -15.03 -36.09 -26.73
N ARG A 328 -15.31 -35.07 -27.53
CA ARG A 328 -15.02 -35.05 -28.97
C ARG A 328 -14.45 -33.68 -29.35
N LYS A 329 -13.22 -33.67 -29.87
CA LYS A 329 -12.46 -32.43 -30.12
C LYS A 329 -12.39 -31.55 -28.86
N LYS A 330 -13.11 -30.41 -28.84
CA LYS A 330 -13.20 -29.48 -27.71
C LYS A 330 -14.48 -29.65 -26.87
N GLN A 331 -15.41 -30.50 -27.32
CA GLN A 331 -16.70 -30.70 -26.66
C GLN A 331 -16.59 -31.81 -25.61
N THR A 332 -17.05 -31.54 -24.39
CA THR A 332 -17.02 -32.49 -23.25
C THR A 332 -18.42 -32.77 -22.68
N ARG A 333 -19.46 -32.26 -23.34
CA ARG A 333 -20.87 -32.37 -22.93
C ARG A 333 -21.78 -32.38 -24.14
N PHE A 334 -22.90 -33.07 -24.03
CA PHE A 334 -23.95 -33.12 -25.04
C PHE A 334 -25.02 -32.06 -24.76
N LYS A 335 -25.67 -31.57 -25.81
CA LYS A 335 -26.76 -30.59 -25.73
C LYS A 335 -28.16 -31.22 -25.84
N ALA A 336 -28.23 -32.47 -26.30
CA ALA A 336 -29.46 -33.23 -26.42
C ALA A 336 -29.30 -34.60 -25.75
N GLU A 337 -30.37 -35.04 -25.09
CA GLU A 337 -30.44 -36.34 -24.42
C GLU A 337 -30.31 -37.51 -25.41
N ALA A 338 -30.95 -37.40 -26.58
CA ALA A 338 -30.89 -38.43 -27.62
C ALA A 338 -29.45 -38.71 -28.09
N ASP A 339 -28.63 -37.67 -28.25
CA ASP A 339 -27.25 -37.82 -28.73
C ASP A 339 -26.38 -38.59 -27.73
N VAL A 340 -26.55 -38.31 -26.43
CA VAL A 340 -25.78 -38.99 -25.39
C VAL A 340 -26.26 -40.42 -25.17
N GLU A 341 -27.56 -40.66 -25.33
CA GLU A 341 -28.12 -42.00 -25.25
C GLU A 341 -27.66 -42.89 -26.39
N GLN A 342 -27.62 -42.37 -27.62
CA GLN A 342 -27.05 -43.09 -28.76
C GLN A 342 -25.59 -43.50 -28.51
N VAL A 343 -24.79 -42.61 -27.92
CA VAL A 343 -23.39 -42.92 -27.55
C VAL A 343 -23.34 -43.94 -26.42
N ARG A 344 -24.21 -43.84 -25.41
CA ARG A 344 -24.28 -44.77 -24.27
C ARG A 344 -24.63 -46.19 -24.72
N GLU A 345 -25.63 -46.35 -25.58
CA GLU A 345 -26.03 -47.64 -26.15
C GLU A 345 -24.91 -48.24 -27.02
N LYS A 346 -24.28 -47.40 -27.85
CA LYS A 346 -23.20 -47.81 -28.75
C LYS A 346 -21.99 -48.39 -28.01
N ILE A 347 -21.64 -47.85 -26.84
CA ILE A 347 -20.50 -48.34 -26.05
C ILE A 347 -20.89 -49.44 -25.04
N ALA A 348 -22.19 -49.69 -24.83
CA ALA A 348 -22.66 -50.62 -23.81
C ALA A 348 -22.16 -52.04 -24.11
N ALA A 349 -21.61 -52.70 -23.08
CA ALA A 349 -21.03 -54.04 -23.16
C ALA A 349 -19.89 -54.21 -24.19
N GLN A 350 -19.37 -53.11 -24.75
CA GLN A 350 -18.23 -53.14 -25.67
C GLN A 350 -16.89 -53.14 -24.93
N SER A 351 -15.84 -53.45 -25.67
CA SER A 351 -14.46 -53.29 -25.21
C SER A 351 -13.71 -52.37 -26.15
N GLY A 352 -12.89 -51.49 -25.58
CA GLY A 352 -12.04 -50.59 -26.33
C GLY A 352 -10.59 -50.72 -25.93
N LEU A 353 -9.82 -49.71 -26.29
CA LEU A 353 -8.38 -49.65 -26.05
C LEU A 353 -7.98 -48.31 -25.45
N VAL A 354 -6.94 -48.33 -24.62
CA VAL A 354 -6.23 -47.11 -24.23
C VAL A 354 -5.46 -46.58 -25.44
N LEU A 355 -5.90 -45.45 -26.00
CA LEU A 355 -5.23 -44.81 -27.13
C LEU A 355 -3.90 -44.16 -26.75
N SER A 356 -3.84 -43.55 -25.56
CA SER A 356 -2.63 -42.88 -25.09
C SER A 356 -2.64 -42.71 -23.59
N VAL A 357 -1.45 -42.79 -23.00
CA VAL A 357 -1.18 -42.41 -21.60
C VAL A 357 -0.05 -41.39 -21.61
N LYS A 358 -0.33 -40.18 -21.13
CA LYS A 358 0.64 -39.09 -21.01
C LYS A 358 0.90 -38.83 -19.53
N ARG A 359 2.14 -39.08 -19.09
CA ARG A 359 2.61 -38.77 -17.73
C ARG A 359 3.59 -37.61 -17.79
N GLN A 360 3.35 -36.58 -16.99
CA GLN A 360 4.22 -35.41 -16.92
C GLN A 360 4.54 -35.09 -15.47
N LYS A 361 5.82 -35.10 -15.12
CA LYS A 361 6.30 -34.55 -13.85
C LYS A 361 6.23 -33.02 -13.92
N LYS A 362 5.51 -32.42 -12.99
CA LYS A 362 5.35 -30.97 -12.87
C LYS A 362 5.78 -30.51 -11.49
N LYS A 363 6.18 -29.24 -11.41
CA LYS A 363 6.48 -28.55 -10.16
C LYS A 363 5.50 -27.41 -9.98
N GLN A 364 4.93 -27.31 -8.79
CA GLN A 364 4.11 -26.19 -8.36
C GLN A 364 4.86 -25.43 -7.27
N PRO A 365 5.38 -24.23 -7.57
CA PRO A 365 6.08 -23.45 -6.57
C PRO A 365 5.14 -22.94 -5.48
N PRO A 366 5.66 -22.58 -4.30
CA PRO A 366 4.85 -22.02 -3.24
C PRO A 366 4.18 -20.72 -3.69
N PRO A 367 2.98 -20.41 -3.18
CA PRO A 367 2.33 -19.13 -3.42
C PRO A 367 3.21 -17.97 -2.93
N LEU A 368 3.01 -16.80 -3.52
CA LEU A 368 3.74 -15.59 -3.13
C LEU A 368 3.34 -15.15 -1.71
N LEU A 369 4.13 -14.26 -1.11
CA LEU A 369 3.78 -13.66 0.18
C LEU A 369 2.52 -12.78 0.05
N TYR A 370 1.84 -12.52 1.16
CA TYR A 370 0.60 -11.76 1.15
C TYR A 370 0.83 -10.28 0.83
N SER A 371 0.02 -9.76 -0.08
CA SER A 371 -0.47 -8.38 0.00
C SER A 371 -1.69 -8.30 0.92
N LEU A 372 -2.17 -7.10 1.23
CA LEU A 372 -3.41 -6.90 2.00
C LEU A 372 -4.60 -7.60 1.34
N THR A 373 -4.77 -7.40 0.02
CA THR A 373 -5.88 -7.97 -0.75
C THR A 373 -5.89 -9.49 -0.69
N ASP A 374 -4.72 -10.13 -0.86
CA ASP A 374 -4.61 -11.59 -0.78
C ASP A 374 -5.00 -12.10 0.63
N LEU A 375 -4.56 -11.39 1.68
CA LEU A 375 -4.91 -11.74 3.05
C LEU A 375 -6.42 -11.59 3.29
N GLN A 376 -7.03 -10.49 2.83
CA GLN A 376 -8.46 -10.23 2.94
C GLN A 376 -9.29 -11.30 2.20
N GLN A 377 -8.92 -11.64 0.97
CA GLN A 377 -9.59 -12.68 0.21
C GLN A 377 -9.52 -14.04 0.90
N GLU A 378 -8.36 -14.41 1.47
CA GLU A 378 -8.21 -15.70 2.13
C GLU A 378 -8.86 -15.74 3.53
N ALA A 379 -8.77 -14.66 4.30
CA ALA A 379 -9.46 -14.53 5.58
C ALA A 379 -10.98 -14.56 5.41
N ASN A 380 -11.51 -13.95 4.34
CA ASN A 380 -12.92 -14.01 4.01
C ASN A 380 -13.33 -15.44 3.63
N LYS A 381 -12.59 -16.10 2.73
CA LYS A 381 -12.87 -17.50 2.31
C LYS A 381 -12.80 -18.50 3.46
N LYS A 382 -11.86 -18.34 4.39
CA LYS A 382 -11.64 -19.31 5.49
C LYS A 382 -12.43 -19.01 6.76
N PHE A 383 -12.64 -17.74 7.08
CA PHE A 383 -13.17 -17.32 8.38
C PHE A 383 -14.37 -16.37 8.29
N GLY A 384 -14.79 -15.97 7.08
CA GLY A 384 -15.89 -15.03 6.88
C GLY A 384 -15.57 -13.59 7.31
N PHE A 385 -14.31 -13.26 7.57
CA PHE A 385 -13.92 -11.90 7.92
C PHE A 385 -14.12 -10.95 6.74
N SER A 386 -14.67 -9.77 7.01
CA SER A 386 -14.73 -8.69 6.01
C SER A 386 -13.33 -8.13 5.72
N ALA A 387 -13.21 -7.40 4.61
CA ALA A 387 -12.01 -6.69 4.23
C ALA A 387 -11.55 -5.74 5.35
N GLU A 388 -12.50 -4.99 5.92
CA GLU A 388 -12.25 -4.02 7.00
C GLU A 388 -11.82 -4.72 8.30
N ALA A 389 -12.55 -5.76 8.73
CA ALA A 389 -12.20 -6.51 9.93
C ALA A 389 -10.78 -7.09 9.84
N THR A 390 -10.44 -7.67 8.69
CA THR A 390 -9.10 -8.20 8.41
C THR A 390 -8.02 -7.12 8.50
N LEU A 391 -8.25 -5.95 7.90
CA LEU A 391 -7.32 -4.82 7.97
C LEU A 391 -7.14 -4.32 9.41
N ASN A 392 -8.22 -4.18 10.17
CA ASN A 392 -8.16 -3.70 11.56
C ASN A 392 -7.37 -4.67 12.43
N ILE A 393 -7.61 -5.98 12.32
CA ILE A 393 -6.84 -7.01 13.04
C ILE A 393 -5.36 -6.98 12.63
N ALA A 394 -5.06 -6.89 11.33
CA ALA A 394 -3.69 -6.83 10.84
C ALA A 394 -2.96 -5.55 11.31
N GLN A 395 -3.66 -4.42 11.38
CA GLN A 395 -3.13 -3.17 11.93
C GLN A 395 -2.84 -3.28 13.42
N ASP A 396 -3.72 -3.89 14.21
CA ASP A 396 -3.45 -4.13 15.63
C ASP A 396 -2.23 -5.04 15.84
N LEU A 397 -2.08 -6.07 15.01
CA LEU A 397 -0.92 -6.96 15.01
C LEU A 397 0.39 -6.24 14.62
N TYR A 398 0.32 -5.23 13.76
CA TYR A 398 1.47 -4.40 13.37
C TYR A 398 1.80 -3.35 14.42
N GLU A 399 0.82 -2.58 14.92
CA GLU A 399 1.06 -1.38 15.73
C GLU A 399 1.15 -1.69 17.22
N SER A 400 0.20 -2.46 17.72
CA SER A 400 0.04 -2.75 19.15
C SER A 400 0.85 -3.98 19.55
N ARG A 401 0.77 -5.05 18.75
CA ARG A 401 1.49 -6.31 19.04
C ARG A 401 2.91 -6.34 18.47
N LYS A 402 3.22 -5.50 17.47
CA LYS A 402 4.52 -5.43 16.78
C LYS A 402 5.00 -6.80 16.25
N CYS A 403 4.07 -7.69 15.87
CA CYS A 403 4.38 -9.05 15.44
C CYS A 403 4.15 -9.30 13.94
N LEU A 404 3.50 -8.39 13.23
CA LEU A 404 3.44 -8.34 11.77
C LEU A 404 4.14 -7.08 11.23
N SER A 405 4.52 -7.10 9.96
CA SER A 405 4.94 -5.88 9.23
C SER A 405 3.75 -5.03 8.81
N TYR A 406 4.02 -3.86 8.22
CA TYR A 406 2.98 -2.94 7.74
C TYR A 406 1.98 -3.66 6.80
N PRO A 407 0.68 -3.69 7.15
CA PRO A 407 -0.29 -4.51 6.42
C PRO A 407 -0.93 -3.80 5.23
N ARG A 408 -0.84 -2.47 5.11
CA ARG A 408 -1.36 -1.74 3.95
C ARG A 408 -0.36 -1.75 2.79
N THR A 409 -0.08 -2.96 2.31
CA THR A 409 0.87 -3.23 1.22
C THR A 409 0.19 -3.95 0.07
N ASP A 410 0.48 -3.54 -1.15
CA ASP A 410 0.11 -4.23 -2.39
C ASP A 410 1.20 -5.20 -2.86
N SER A 411 2.40 -5.14 -2.27
CA SER A 411 3.51 -6.00 -2.64
C SER A 411 3.33 -7.42 -2.15
N LYS A 412 3.85 -8.37 -2.94
CA LYS A 412 3.91 -9.80 -2.63
C LYS A 412 5.36 -10.32 -2.55
N VAL A 413 6.32 -9.40 -2.53
CA VAL A 413 7.76 -9.66 -2.52
C VAL A 413 8.46 -8.79 -1.45
N LEU A 414 9.72 -9.11 -1.19
CA LEU A 414 10.65 -8.37 -0.36
C LEU A 414 11.78 -7.81 -1.25
N GLY A 415 12.41 -6.72 -0.84
CA GLY A 415 13.66 -6.25 -1.47
C GLY A 415 14.85 -7.18 -1.16
N SER A 416 15.83 -7.26 -2.05
CA SER A 416 17.02 -8.12 -1.88
C SER A 416 17.85 -7.78 -0.64
N LYS A 417 17.84 -6.52 -0.20
CA LYS A 417 18.45 -6.09 1.07
C LYS A 417 17.89 -6.77 2.31
N ASN A 418 16.68 -7.33 2.24
CA ASN A 418 16.01 -7.95 3.39
C ASN A 418 16.42 -9.42 3.63
N VAL A 419 17.31 -10.01 2.82
CA VAL A 419 17.70 -11.43 2.97
C VAL A 419 18.21 -11.74 4.38
N GLY A 420 19.12 -10.92 4.93
CA GLY A 420 19.66 -11.13 6.27
C GLY A 420 18.58 -11.03 7.36
N MET A 421 17.65 -10.08 7.22
CA MET A 421 16.51 -9.94 8.12
C MET A 421 15.61 -11.19 8.07
N VAL A 422 15.30 -11.72 6.88
CA VAL A 422 14.50 -12.95 6.73
C VAL A 422 15.21 -14.16 7.32
N GLN A 423 16.52 -14.31 7.14
CA GLN A 423 17.29 -15.40 7.76
C GLN A 423 17.15 -15.37 9.29
N ASN A 424 17.20 -14.19 9.90
CA ASN A 424 17.00 -14.02 11.33
C ASN A 424 15.55 -14.31 11.76
N LEU A 425 14.56 -13.87 10.98
CA LEU A 425 13.15 -14.16 11.25
C LEU A 425 12.84 -15.65 11.19
N VAL A 426 13.35 -16.37 10.18
CA VAL A 426 13.18 -17.83 10.07
C VAL A 426 13.77 -18.54 11.29
N LYS A 427 14.99 -18.18 11.72
CA LYS A 427 15.60 -18.73 12.93
C LYS A 427 14.77 -18.43 14.20
N LYS A 428 14.25 -17.20 14.31
CA LYS A 428 13.45 -16.77 15.47
C LYS A 428 12.09 -17.47 15.55
N LEU A 429 11.47 -17.74 14.40
CA LEU A 429 10.12 -18.30 14.31
C LEU A 429 10.11 -19.83 14.22
N SER A 430 11.21 -20.47 13.81
CA SER A 430 11.30 -21.93 13.68
C SER A 430 11.12 -22.65 15.02
N THR A 431 11.56 -22.08 16.12
CA THR A 431 11.39 -22.69 17.45
C THR A 431 9.93 -22.69 17.93
N PRO A 432 9.23 -21.54 18.03
CA PRO A 432 7.83 -21.52 18.48
C PRO A 432 6.85 -22.15 17.48
N TYR A 433 7.23 -22.29 16.21
CA TYR A 433 6.35 -22.78 15.15
C TYR A 433 6.95 -23.93 14.33
N ALA A 434 7.70 -24.82 14.99
CA ALA A 434 8.48 -25.89 14.36
C ALA A 434 7.74 -26.66 13.27
N LYS A 435 6.46 -27.01 13.49
CA LYS A 435 5.63 -27.73 12.52
C LYS A 435 5.56 -27.07 11.13
N TYR A 436 5.57 -25.74 11.05
CA TYR A 436 5.47 -25.03 9.77
C TYR A 436 6.86 -24.80 9.13
N PHE A 437 7.91 -24.73 9.95
CA PHE A 437 9.26 -24.41 9.49
C PHE A 437 10.14 -25.66 9.23
N ALA A 438 9.69 -26.86 9.61
CA ALA A 438 10.47 -28.10 9.48
C ALA A 438 10.96 -28.39 8.05
N GLY A 439 10.21 -27.99 7.02
CA GLY A 439 10.56 -28.16 5.60
C GLY A 439 11.23 -26.95 4.94
N VAL A 440 11.57 -25.90 5.69
CA VAL A 440 12.22 -24.71 5.14
C VAL A 440 13.66 -25.02 4.73
N GLU A 441 14.03 -24.67 3.50
CA GLU A 441 15.38 -24.85 2.99
C GLU A 441 16.17 -23.53 3.02
N PRO A 442 17.28 -23.42 3.78
CA PRO A 442 18.07 -22.19 3.85
C PRO A 442 18.55 -21.67 2.49
N ARG A 443 18.80 -22.57 1.53
CA ARG A 443 19.20 -22.21 0.16
C ARG A 443 18.13 -21.41 -0.60
N LEU A 444 16.87 -21.40 -0.15
CA LEU A 444 15.79 -20.61 -0.74
C LEU A 444 15.71 -19.20 -0.16
N ILE A 445 16.41 -18.92 0.95
CA ILE A 445 16.50 -17.60 1.58
C ILE A 445 17.73 -16.85 1.03
N LYS A 446 17.67 -16.48 -0.25
CA LYS A 446 18.75 -15.78 -0.96
C LYS A 446 18.20 -14.83 -2.03
N ALA A 447 18.97 -13.78 -2.34
CA ALA A 447 18.57 -12.73 -3.30
C ALA A 447 18.28 -13.24 -4.72
N SER A 448 18.78 -14.43 -5.08
CA SER A 448 18.49 -15.06 -6.38
C SER A 448 17.10 -15.72 -6.43
N ASN A 449 16.43 -15.94 -5.30
CA ASN A 449 15.04 -16.39 -5.26
C ASN A 449 14.12 -15.20 -5.59
N LYS A 450 13.96 -14.90 -6.88
CA LYS A 450 13.15 -13.77 -7.37
C LYS A 450 11.65 -13.92 -7.18
N ARG A 451 11.17 -15.05 -6.63
CA ARG A 451 9.77 -15.19 -6.17
C ARG A 451 9.54 -14.47 -4.85
N VAL A 452 10.56 -14.40 -4.00
CA VAL A 452 10.49 -13.74 -2.70
C VAL A 452 11.25 -12.42 -2.70
N PHE A 453 12.48 -12.40 -3.23
CA PHE A 453 13.35 -11.22 -3.22
C PHE A 453 13.43 -10.57 -4.60
N ASN A 454 12.61 -9.55 -4.85
CA ASN A 454 12.47 -8.95 -6.18
C ASN A 454 12.30 -7.43 -6.11
N ASP A 455 13.42 -6.71 -6.23
CA ASP A 455 13.45 -5.25 -6.18
C ASP A 455 12.63 -4.60 -7.30
N ALA A 456 12.52 -5.25 -8.48
CA ALA A 456 11.76 -4.72 -9.61
C ALA A 456 10.22 -4.84 -9.43
N LYS A 457 9.76 -5.66 -8.48
CA LYS A 457 8.35 -5.81 -8.13
C LYS A 457 8.02 -5.26 -6.74
N LEU A 458 8.99 -4.62 -6.10
CA LEU A 458 8.80 -3.96 -4.82
C LEU A 458 8.09 -2.63 -5.06
N THR A 459 7.10 -2.33 -4.24
CA THR A 459 6.38 -1.05 -4.25
C THR A 459 6.85 -0.21 -3.06
N ASP A 460 6.07 0.77 -2.61
CA ASP A 460 6.40 1.60 -1.43
C ASP A 460 6.66 0.75 -0.17
N HIS A 461 6.06 -0.44 -0.10
CA HIS A 461 6.21 -1.40 0.98
C HIS A 461 6.60 -2.79 0.44
N HIS A 462 7.12 -3.64 1.34
CA HIS A 462 7.27 -5.06 1.06
C HIS A 462 6.02 -5.85 1.47
N ALA A 463 5.98 -7.13 1.11
CA ALA A 463 4.89 -8.03 1.49
C ALA A 463 4.66 -8.14 3.01
N LEU A 464 3.44 -8.49 3.40
CA LEU A 464 3.08 -8.71 4.79
C LEU A 464 3.73 -9.98 5.34
N ILE A 465 4.58 -9.84 6.36
CA ILE A 465 5.37 -10.93 6.96
C ILE A 465 5.29 -10.89 8.50
N PRO A 466 5.54 -12.02 9.19
CA PRO A 466 5.69 -12.03 10.64
C PRO A 466 7.05 -11.46 11.07
N LEU A 467 7.07 -10.65 12.13
CA LEU A 467 8.28 -10.05 12.71
C LEU A 467 8.66 -10.65 14.08
N ALA A 468 7.68 -11.23 14.78
CA ALA A 468 7.85 -11.86 16.08
C ALA A 468 6.77 -12.91 16.30
N PRO A 469 6.97 -13.85 17.25
CA PRO A 469 5.90 -14.72 17.72
C PRO A 469 4.71 -13.90 18.23
N ILE A 470 3.50 -14.38 17.97
CA ILE A 470 2.30 -13.74 18.48
C ILE A 470 2.27 -13.78 20.02
N PRO A 471 1.82 -12.72 20.72
CA PRO A 471 1.67 -12.73 22.17
C PRO A 471 0.73 -13.83 22.67
N LYS A 472 1.02 -14.40 23.84
CA LYS A 472 0.21 -15.49 24.45
C LYS A 472 -1.23 -15.08 24.76
N ASN A 473 -1.49 -13.77 24.94
CA ASN A 473 -2.81 -13.20 25.21
C ASN A 473 -3.51 -12.65 23.95
N ALA A 474 -3.12 -13.12 22.76
CA ALA A 474 -3.79 -12.75 21.53
C ALA A 474 -5.20 -13.36 21.46
N LYS A 475 -6.13 -12.59 20.90
CA LYS A 475 -7.52 -13.02 20.64
C LYS A 475 -7.53 -14.08 19.53
N ASP A 476 -8.60 -14.86 19.45
CA ASP A 476 -8.78 -15.87 18.39
C ASP A 476 -8.69 -15.26 16.98
N SER A 477 -9.29 -14.09 16.76
CA SER A 477 -9.21 -13.37 15.49
C SER A 477 -7.78 -12.94 15.13
N GLU A 478 -7.01 -12.47 16.12
CA GLU A 478 -5.58 -12.13 15.97
C GLU A 478 -4.76 -13.39 15.60
N MET A 479 -5.02 -14.52 16.28
CA MET A 479 -4.35 -15.80 16.00
C MET A 479 -4.66 -16.32 14.59
N LYS A 480 -5.90 -16.18 14.12
CA LYS A 480 -6.33 -16.57 12.77
C LYS A 480 -5.59 -15.78 11.69
N ILE A 481 -5.59 -14.45 11.77
CA ILE A 481 -4.92 -13.60 10.79
C ILE A 481 -3.40 -13.80 10.81
N TYR A 482 -2.78 -13.79 12.00
CA TYR A 482 -1.36 -14.06 12.13
C TYR A 482 -0.98 -15.44 11.58
N GLY A 483 -1.82 -16.46 11.86
CA GLY A 483 -1.63 -17.83 11.40
C GLY A 483 -1.59 -17.95 9.88
N LEU A 484 -2.44 -17.22 9.15
CA LEU A 484 -2.37 -17.15 7.69
C LEU A 484 -0.99 -16.64 7.25
N VAL A 485 -0.62 -15.45 7.73
CA VAL A 485 0.63 -14.77 7.35
C VAL A 485 1.86 -15.62 7.68
N LEU A 486 1.89 -16.24 8.87
CA LEU A 486 2.96 -17.13 9.31
C LEU A 486 3.12 -18.35 8.41
N LYS A 487 2.01 -19.03 8.09
CA LYS A 487 2.03 -20.23 7.22
C LYS A 487 2.50 -19.87 5.81
N ARG A 488 2.00 -18.78 5.24
CA ARG A 488 2.41 -18.31 3.91
C ARG A 488 3.89 -17.93 3.88
N PHE A 489 4.38 -17.25 4.91
CA PHE A 489 5.79 -16.91 5.06
C PHE A 489 6.67 -18.16 5.14
N ALA A 490 6.29 -19.17 5.94
CA ALA A 490 7.04 -20.43 6.02
C ALA A 490 7.02 -21.17 4.66
N ALA A 491 5.85 -21.32 4.05
CA ALA A 491 5.68 -22.00 2.76
C ALA A 491 6.53 -21.38 1.63
N ALA A 492 6.75 -20.07 1.64
CA ALA A 492 7.57 -19.37 0.65
C ALA A 492 9.03 -19.85 0.58
N PHE A 493 9.51 -20.56 1.63
CA PHE A 493 10.86 -21.12 1.72
C PHE A 493 10.89 -22.64 1.82
N HIS A 494 9.76 -23.31 1.56
CA HIS A 494 9.72 -24.76 1.31
C HIS A 494 10.02 -25.07 -0.16
N PRO A 495 10.44 -26.30 -0.50
CA PRO A 495 10.59 -26.71 -1.89
C PRO A 495 9.24 -26.74 -2.62
N ASP A 496 9.31 -26.69 -3.95
CA ASP A 496 8.14 -26.85 -4.82
C ASP A 496 7.42 -28.18 -4.53
N CYS A 497 6.09 -28.17 -4.68
CA CYS A 497 5.33 -29.41 -4.73
C CYS A 497 5.63 -30.10 -6.07
N GLU A 498 6.20 -31.30 -6.04
CA GLU A 498 6.45 -32.12 -7.22
C GLU A 498 5.31 -33.14 -7.37
N TYR A 499 4.65 -33.17 -8.52
CA TYR A 499 3.55 -34.08 -8.79
C TYR A 499 3.63 -34.64 -10.21
N GLU A 500 3.06 -35.82 -10.39
CA GLU A 500 2.85 -36.42 -11.70
C GLU A 500 1.41 -36.18 -12.13
N GLN A 501 1.24 -35.52 -13.27
CA GLN A 501 -0.05 -35.40 -13.93
C GLN A 501 -0.15 -36.47 -15.01
N THR A 502 -1.22 -37.26 -14.94
CA THR A 502 -1.50 -38.33 -15.89
C THR A 502 -2.77 -38.00 -16.66
N GLU A 503 -2.72 -38.08 -17.99
CA GLU A 503 -3.87 -38.02 -18.87
C GLU A 503 -3.97 -39.33 -19.65
N ILE A 504 -5.10 -40.03 -19.53
CA ILE A 504 -5.40 -41.25 -20.26
C ILE A 504 -6.53 -40.93 -21.25
N LEU A 505 -6.35 -41.36 -22.49
CA LEU A 505 -7.40 -41.37 -23.51
C LEU A 505 -7.77 -42.82 -23.80
N THR A 506 -9.05 -43.15 -23.62
CA THR A 506 -9.63 -44.46 -23.92
C THR A 506 -10.60 -44.31 -25.08
N GLU A 507 -10.54 -45.20 -26.07
CA GLU A 507 -11.48 -45.23 -27.19
C GLU A 507 -12.28 -46.52 -27.18
N VAL A 508 -13.60 -46.39 -27.35
CA VAL A 508 -14.54 -47.49 -27.56
C VAL A 508 -15.44 -47.11 -28.72
N GLU A 509 -15.55 -47.95 -29.74
CA GLU A 509 -16.44 -47.69 -30.90
C GLU A 509 -16.26 -46.29 -31.53
N LYS A 510 -15.00 -45.81 -31.65
CA LYS A 510 -14.64 -44.46 -32.14
C LYS A 510 -15.08 -43.29 -31.23
N GLU A 511 -15.59 -43.57 -30.03
CA GLU A 511 -15.90 -42.59 -29.00
C GLU A 511 -14.75 -42.48 -28.02
N THR A 512 -14.38 -41.25 -27.65
CA THR A 512 -13.18 -40.99 -26.84
C THR A 512 -13.53 -40.52 -25.44
N PHE A 513 -12.85 -41.10 -24.45
CA PHE A 513 -13.01 -40.78 -23.03
C PHE A 513 -11.68 -40.31 -22.45
N ARG A 514 -11.74 -39.29 -21.60
CA ARG A 514 -10.58 -38.70 -20.96
C ARG A 514 -10.62 -38.92 -19.46
N THR A 515 -9.51 -39.39 -18.93
CA THR A 515 -9.26 -39.49 -17.49
C THR A 515 -8.04 -38.65 -17.14
N LYS A 516 -8.15 -37.84 -16.10
CA LYS A 516 -7.03 -37.09 -15.54
C LYS A 516 -6.77 -37.58 -14.12
N GLY A 517 -5.49 -37.67 -13.77
CA GLY A 517 -5.08 -37.98 -12.41
C GLY A 517 -3.88 -37.16 -12.01
N LYS A 518 -3.74 -36.98 -10.70
CA LYS A 518 -2.66 -36.21 -10.09
C LYS A 518 -2.13 -36.97 -8.89
N ARG A 519 -0.88 -37.42 -8.98
CA ARG A 519 -0.20 -38.08 -7.87
C ARG A 519 0.88 -37.17 -7.32
N ILE A 520 0.80 -36.81 -6.04
CA ILE A 520 1.85 -36.06 -5.36
C ILE A 520 3.08 -36.96 -5.22
N LEU A 521 4.24 -36.50 -5.71
CA LEU A 521 5.53 -37.19 -5.57
C LEU A 521 6.30 -36.64 -4.38
N LYS A 522 6.31 -35.32 -4.24
CA LYS A 522 6.83 -34.60 -3.06
C LYS A 522 5.86 -33.48 -2.71
N PRO A 523 5.30 -33.45 -1.49
CA PRO A 523 4.30 -32.44 -1.12
C PRO A 523 4.90 -31.03 -1.09
N GLY A 524 6.20 -30.90 -0.75
CA GLY A 524 6.88 -29.61 -0.68
C GLY A 524 6.16 -28.65 0.26
N TRP A 525 5.96 -27.41 -0.16
CA TRP A 525 5.25 -26.39 0.62
C TRP A 525 3.82 -26.76 1.07
N GLN A 526 3.17 -27.77 0.46
CA GLN A 526 1.82 -28.18 0.84
C GLN A 526 1.74 -28.74 2.26
N VAL A 527 2.85 -29.26 2.81
CA VAL A 527 2.90 -29.79 4.19
C VAL A 527 2.51 -28.76 5.24
N VAL A 528 2.70 -27.47 4.94
CA VAL A 528 2.32 -26.35 5.83
C VAL A 528 0.80 -26.26 6.02
N TYR A 529 0.03 -26.80 5.07
CA TYR A 529 -1.43 -26.69 4.97
C TYR A 529 -2.17 -28.02 5.16
N GLU A 530 -1.48 -29.14 5.44
CA GLU A 530 -2.09 -30.48 5.43
C GLU A 530 -3.30 -30.64 6.38
N ASN A 531 -3.31 -29.95 7.52
CA ASN A 531 -4.43 -29.99 8.47
C ASN A 531 -5.61 -29.06 8.09
N GLU A 532 -5.54 -28.36 6.95
CA GLU A 532 -6.60 -27.46 6.46
C GLU A 532 -7.37 -28.03 5.26
N LYS A 533 -7.09 -29.27 4.85
CA LYS A 533 -7.97 -29.98 3.89
C LYS A 533 -9.30 -30.28 4.60
N SER A 534 -10.23 -29.32 4.56
CA SER A 534 -11.63 -29.56 4.86
C SER A 534 -12.17 -30.65 3.94
N GLN A 535 -12.89 -31.61 4.51
CA GLN A 535 -13.58 -32.69 3.79
C GLN A 535 -14.76 -32.17 2.94
N ASP A 536 -15.02 -30.86 2.93
CA ASP A 536 -16.24 -30.25 2.37
C ASP A 536 -16.02 -29.37 1.13
N ALA A 537 -14.85 -29.41 0.48
CA ALA A 537 -14.75 -28.80 -0.85
C ALA A 537 -15.49 -29.72 -1.84
N PRO A 538 -16.59 -29.28 -2.48
CA PRO A 538 -17.24 -30.08 -3.50
C PRO A 538 -16.20 -30.40 -4.57
N PRO A 539 -16.13 -31.65 -5.02
CA PRO A 539 -15.23 -31.98 -6.11
C PRO A 539 -15.57 -31.12 -7.33
N LYS A 540 -14.56 -30.45 -7.90
CA LYS A 540 -14.75 -29.73 -9.17
C LYS A 540 -15.05 -30.74 -10.27
N ASP A 541 -15.94 -30.36 -11.19
CA ASP A 541 -16.20 -31.13 -12.41
C ASP A 541 -14.88 -31.52 -13.11
N GLY A 542 -14.63 -32.83 -13.22
CA GLY A 542 -13.36 -33.37 -13.73
C GLY A 542 -12.34 -33.78 -12.67
N GLU A 543 -12.80 -34.18 -11.48
CA GLU A 543 -12.02 -34.83 -10.40
C GLU A 543 -10.75 -35.53 -10.92
N GLU A 544 -9.59 -34.98 -10.57
CA GLU A 544 -8.32 -35.65 -10.80
C GLU A 544 -8.20 -36.77 -9.78
N ALA A 545 -8.30 -38.02 -10.24
CA ALA A 545 -8.09 -39.16 -9.35
C ALA A 545 -6.65 -39.14 -8.82
N GLU A 546 -6.50 -39.23 -7.49
CA GLU A 546 -5.17 -39.23 -6.85
C GLU A 546 -4.39 -40.51 -7.22
N PHE A 547 -5.12 -41.58 -7.54
CA PHE A 547 -4.57 -42.86 -7.98
C PHE A 547 -5.26 -43.34 -9.26
N LEU A 548 -4.44 -43.62 -10.28
CA LEU A 548 -4.86 -44.26 -11.51
C LEU A 548 -4.10 -45.58 -11.69
N PRO A 549 -4.73 -46.63 -12.25
CA PRO A 549 -4.04 -47.86 -12.56
C PRO A 549 -2.86 -47.61 -13.53
N PRO A 550 -1.80 -48.44 -13.49
CA PRO A 550 -0.60 -48.27 -14.31
C PRO A 550 -0.85 -48.69 -15.77
N LEU A 551 -1.69 -47.95 -16.47
CA LEU A 551 -2.10 -48.24 -17.84
C LEU A 551 -1.04 -47.84 -18.87
N ASP A 552 -1.06 -48.51 -20.01
CA ASP A 552 -0.21 -48.25 -21.18
C ASP A 552 -1.05 -48.18 -22.46
N LYS A 553 -0.48 -47.57 -23.51
CA LYS A 553 -1.14 -47.54 -24.82
C LYS A 553 -1.37 -48.97 -25.31
N GLY A 554 -2.59 -49.26 -25.77
CA GLY A 554 -3.01 -50.57 -26.25
C GLY A 554 -3.61 -51.47 -25.18
N ASP A 555 -3.61 -51.07 -23.90
CA ASP A 555 -4.29 -51.85 -22.87
C ASP A 555 -5.80 -51.98 -23.18
N PRO A 556 -6.40 -53.16 -22.95
CA PRO A 556 -7.84 -53.34 -23.12
C PRO A 556 -8.59 -52.50 -22.09
N ALA A 557 -9.77 -52.01 -22.49
CA ALA A 557 -10.67 -51.24 -21.65
C ALA A 557 -12.09 -51.80 -21.80
N LYS A 558 -12.47 -52.72 -20.91
CA LYS A 558 -13.83 -53.26 -20.87
C LYS A 558 -14.76 -52.20 -20.27
N VAL A 559 -15.83 -51.86 -20.98
CA VAL A 559 -16.86 -50.95 -20.47
C VAL A 559 -17.66 -51.68 -19.39
N GLY A 560 -17.67 -51.09 -18.20
CA GLY A 560 -18.52 -51.49 -17.07
C GLY A 560 -19.74 -50.58 -16.97
N GLU A 561 -19.90 -49.97 -15.80
CA GLU A 561 -20.96 -49.00 -15.54
C GLU A 561 -20.80 -47.72 -16.37
N THR A 562 -21.89 -47.19 -16.92
CA THR A 562 -21.93 -45.84 -17.50
C THR A 562 -22.80 -44.92 -16.62
N LYS A 563 -22.31 -43.71 -16.33
CA LYS A 563 -23.04 -42.67 -15.62
C LYS A 563 -23.40 -41.54 -16.58
N LEU A 564 -24.69 -41.26 -16.67
CA LEU A 564 -25.22 -40.12 -17.39
C LEU A 564 -25.60 -39.04 -16.39
N GLU A 565 -24.84 -37.95 -16.36
CA GLU A 565 -25.13 -36.81 -15.49
C GLU A 565 -25.87 -35.73 -16.29
N LYS A 566 -27.17 -35.59 -16.03
CA LYS A 566 -27.95 -34.44 -16.51
C LYS A 566 -27.67 -33.24 -15.62
N LYS A 567 -27.04 -32.22 -16.18
CA LYS A 567 -26.68 -30.97 -15.50
C LYS A 567 -27.35 -29.80 -16.20
N GLN A 568 -27.33 -28.65 -15.55
CA GLN A 568 -27.75 -27.39 -16.13
C GLN A 568 -26.63 -26.38 -15.97
N THR A 569 -26.48 -25.48 -16.94
CA THR A 569 -25.57 -24.35 -16.78
C THR A 569 -26.04 -23.52 -15.61
N LEU A 570 -25.12 -23.11 -14.74
CA LEU A 570 -25.43 -22.25 -13.60
C LEU A 570 -25.21 -20.78 -13.97
N PRO A 571 -26.01 -19.86 -13.43
CA PRO A 571 -25.71 -18.44 -13.56
C PRO A 571 -24.35 -18.14 -12.92
N PRO A 572 -23.66 -17.07 -13.35
CA PRO A 572 -22.41 -16.65 -12.72
C PRO A 572 -22.60 -16.43 -11.22
N PRO A 573 -21.61 -16.77 -10.38
CA PRO A 573 -21.75 -16.64 -8.93
C PRO A 573 -21.95 -15.18 -8.53
N GLU A 574 -22.68 -14.96 -7.44
CA GLU A 574 -22.75 -13.63 -6.83
C GLU A 574 -21.38 -13.23 -6.28
N TYR A 575 -21.14 -11.92 -6.21
CA TYR A 575 -19.93 -11.42 -5.59
C TYR A 575 -20.01 -11.65 -4.08
N THR A 576 -19.06 -12.44 -3.57
CA THR A 576 -18.63 -12.33 -2.17
C THR A 576 -17.59 -11.21 -2.07
N GLU A 577 -17.30 -10.72 -0.85
CA GLU A 577 -16.21 -9.75 -0.68
C GLU A 577 -14.88 -10.27 -1.26
N ALA A 578 -14.56 -11.56 -1.08
CA ALA A 578 -13.35 -12.16 -1.64
C ALA A 578 -13.33 -12.27 -3.18
N LEU A 579 -14.50 -12.25 -3.83
CA LEU A 579 -14.59 -12.25 -5.30
C LEU A 579 -14.62 -10.82 -5.86
N LEU A 580 -15.06 -9.84 -5.06
CA LEU A 580 -15.13 -8.43 -5.42
C LEU A 580 -13.77 -7.72 -5.28
N LEU A 581 -13.01 -8.05 -4.23
CA LEU A 581 -11.61 -7.69 -4.03
C LEU A 581 -10.72 -8.39 -5.05
#